data_AF-A0AA94WP44-F1
#
_entry.id   AF-A0AA94WP44-F1
#
_cell.length_a   1.000
_cell.length_b   1.000
_cell.length_c   1.000
_cell.angle_alpha   90.00
_cell.angle_beta   90.00
_cell.angle_gamma   90.00
#
_symmetry.space_group_name_H-M   'P 1'
#
loop_
_entity.id
_entity.type
_entity.pdbx_description
1 polymer ?
#
loop_
_entity_poly.entity_id
_entity_poly.type
_entity_poly.pdbx_seq_one_letter_code
_entity_poly.pdbx_strand_id
1 'polypeptide(L)'
;MGNIEVQVRVTPEACEEMIRYSTYNKFIYWLVMLLLSLMQVWYHVKARYDNSMIYNNPEKLIAANNVDMLFTFITISILLLTFHYMWKYICVRILGGKLYKAYRKKDILNIYVDFNSFTCKFLLRHSNLELKGKPTIFSTKNYYLFYYKTKYLREVSFFLPKHGDDEFKNKVEKIIKSCRTNLKTHIKDKS
;
A
#
# COMPACT_ATOMS: atom_id res chain seq x y z
N MET A 1 -23.81 -2.86 24.67
CA MET A 1 -22.40 -2.41 24.67
C MET A 1 -22.32 -1.13 23.86
N GLY A 2 -21.93 -0.02 24.47
CA GLY A 2 -22.05 1.32 23.90
C GLY A 2 -21.14 1.60 22.70
N ASN A 3 -21.18 2.84 22.22
CA ASN A 3 -20.20 3.37 21.28
C ASN A 3 -18.81 3.34 21.94
N ILE A 4 -17.81 2.87 21.22
CA ILE A 4 -16.40 2.93 21.63
C ILE A 4 -15.80 4.15 20.97
N GLU A 5 -15.36 5.12 21.77
CA GLU A 5 -14.74 6.34 21.27
C GLU A 5 -13.22 6.24 21.39
N VAL A 6 -12.52 6.55 20.30
CA VAL A 6 -11.06 6.55 20.24
C VAL A 6 -10.59 7.82 19.53
N GLN A 7 -9.72 8.58 20.20
CA GLN A 7 -9.02 9.71 19.61
C GLN A 7 -7.62 9.27 19.17
N VAL A 8 -7.27 9.57 17.92
CA VAL A 8 -5.95 9.23 17.36
C VAL A 8 -5.32 10.46 16.75
N ARG A 9 -4.07 10.73 17.14
CA ARG A 9 -3.28 11.80 16.51
C ARG A 9 -2.68 11.32 15.20
N VAL A 10 -2.83 12.12 14.14
CA VAL A 10 -2.17 11.92 12.85
C VAL A 10 -0.68 12.23 12.99
N THR A 11 0.16 11.27 12.64
CA THR A 11 1.61 11.46 12.57
C THR A 11 2.12 11.25 11.13
N PRO A 12 3.30 11.80 10.79
CA PRO A 12 3.92 11.55 9.49
C PRO A 12 4.14 10.06 9.20
N GLU A 13 4.57 9.29 10.20
CA GLU A 13 4.85 7.86 10.08
C GLU A 13 3.59 7.06 9.79
N ALA A 14 2.47 7.42 10.41
CA ALA A 14 1.18 6.81 10.13
C ALA A 14 0.74 7.07 8.68
N CYS A 15 0.97 8.29 8.17
CA CYS A 15 0.69 8.63 6.77
C CYS A 15 1.59 7.85 5.80
N GLU A 16 2.88 7.68 6.13
CA GLU A 16 3.79 6.85 5.35
C GLU A 16 3.36 5.39 5.32
N GLU A 17 2.94 4.82 6.45
CA GLU A 17 2.41 3.46 6.50
C GLU A 17 1.12 3.30 5.68
N MET A 18 0.19 4.26 5.76
CA MET A 18 -1.01 4.27 4.92
C MET A 18 -0.65 4.25 3.43
N ILE A 19 0.26 5.10 2.98
CA ILE A 19 0.70 5.11 1.58
C ILE A 19 1.37 3.78 1.22
N ARG A 20 2.28 3.27 2.05
CA ARG A 20 3.01 2.02 1.81
C ARG A 20 2.06 0.84 1.59
N TYR A 21 0.98 0.77 2.35
CA TYR A 21 0.05 -0.37 2.31
C TYR A 21 -1.19 -0.15 1.45
N SER A 22 -1.42 1.07 0.93
CA SER A 22 -2.52 1.36 0.02
C SER A 22 -2.47 0.49 -1.24
N THR A 23 -3.64 0.12 -1.75
CA THR A 23 -3.79 -0.74 -2.92
C THR A 23 -3.19 -0.08 -4.16
N TYR A 24 -3.46 1.21 -4.35
CA TYR A 24 -2.96 1.99 -5.49
C TYR A 24 -1.43 2.08 -5.50
N ASN A 25 -0.81 2.37 -4.36
CA ASN A 25 0.65 2.47 -4.31
C ASN A 25 1.33 1.12 -4.59
N LYS A 26 0.75 0.01 -4.09
CA LYS A 26 1.22 -1.34 -4.43
C LYS A 26 1.04 -1.64 -5.92
N PHE A 27 -0.10 -1.29 -6.50
CA PHE A 27 -0.36 -1.49 -7.93
C PHE A 27 0.64 -0.70 -8.79
N ILE A 28 0.86 0.58 -8.50
CA ILE A 28 1.82 1.41 -9.24
C ILE A 28 3.24 0.84 -9.10
N TYR A 29 3.64 0.44 -7.89
CA TYR A 29 4.92 -0.23 -7.68
C TYR A 29 5.09 -1.45 -8.58
N TRP A 30 4.12 -2.36 -8.57
CA TRP A 30 4.17 -3.58 -9.39
C TRP A 30 4.13 -3.28 -10.89
N LEU A 31 3.34 -2.27 -11.30
CA LEU A 31 3.27 -1.84 -12.69
C LEU A 31 4.64 -1.34 -13.17
N VAL A 32 5.34 -0.51 -12.38
CA VAL A 32 6.67 -0.02 -12.75
C VAL A 32 7.69 -1.15 -12.78
N MET A 33 7.66 -2.06 -11.81
CA MET A 33 8.53 -3.24 -11.80
C MET A 33 8.31 -4.11 -13.05
N LEU A 34 7.06 -4.32 -13.44
CA LEU A 34 6.71 -5.06 -14.65
C LEU A 34 7.20 -4.33 -15.92
N LEU A 35 7.01 -3.02 -16.00
CA LEU A 35 7.49 -2.22 -17.15
C LEU A 35 9.01 -2.29 -17.28
N LEU A 36 9.77 -2.23 -16.19
CA LEU A 36 11.22 -2.40 -16.20
C LEU A 36 11.63 -3.80 -16.68
N SER A 37 10.91 -4.86 -16.27
CA SER A 37 11.14 -6.21 -16.79
C SER A 37 10.76 -6.36 -18.27
N LEU A 38 9.72 -5.67 -18.76
CA LEU A 38 9.38 -5.70 -20.18
C LEU A 38 10.44 -4.96 -21.03
N MET A 39 11.00 -3.87 -20.51
CA MET A 39 12.12 -3.19 -21.15
C MET A 39 13.35 -4.11 -21.31
N GLN A 40 13.57 -5.05 -20.38
CA GLN A 40 14.61 -6.08 -20.50
C GLN A 40 14.42 -6.95 -21.73
N VAL A 41 13.22 -7.51 -21.87
CA VAL A 41 12.88 -8.41 -22.98
C VAL A 41 13.04 -7.66 -24.30
N TRP A 42 12.53 -6.43 -24.36
CA TRP A 42 12.66 -5.59 -25.55
C TRP A 42 14.12 -5.31 -25.92
N TYR A 43 14.94 -4.88 -24.94
CA TYR A 43 16.36 -4.60 -25.20
C TYR A 43 17.13 -5.84 -25.63
N HIS A 44 16.85 -6.99 -25.02
CA HIS A 44 17.45 -8.26 -25.41
C HIS A 44 17.11 -8.66 -26.85
N VAL A 45 15.82 -8.56 -27.24
CA VAL A 45 15.38 -8.84 -28.62
C VAL A 45 16.05 -7.90 -29.61
N LYS A 46 16.11 -6.60 -29.28
CA LYS A 46 16.76 -5.59 -30.12
C LYS A 46 18.25 -5.89 -30.30
N ALA A 47 18.99 -6.14 -29.21
CA ALA A 47 20.42 -6.44 -29.27
C ALA A 47 20.71 -7.69 -30.11
N ARG A 48 19.88 -8.74 -29.99
CA ARG A 48 20.01 -9.95 -30.82
C ARG A 48 19.81 -9.67 -32.30
N TYR A 49 18.83 -8.82 -32.64
CA TYR A 49 18.61 -8.41 -34.01
C TYR A 49 19.81 -7.61 -34.56
N ASP A 50 20.28 -6.62 -33.80
CA ASP A 50 21.42 -5.79 -34.19
C ASP A 50 22.69 -6.65 -34.39
N ASN A 51 22.98 -7.59 -33.49
CA ASN A 51 24.12 -8.50 -33.63
C ASN A 51 24.02 -9.41 -34.86
N SER A 52 22.81 -9.87 -35.22
CA SER A 52 22.60 -10.70 -36.41
C SER A 52 22.88 -9.97 -37.73
N MET A 53 22.79 -8.64 -37.72
CA MET A 53 23.12 -7.79 -38.88
C MET A 53 24.61 -7.48 -38.99
N ILE A 54 25.35 -7.61 -37.88
CA ILE A 54 26.79 -7.25 -37.80
C ILE A 54 27.68 -8.48 -37.95
N TYR A 55 27.33 -9.59 -37.29
CA TYR A 55 28.17 -10.78 -37.21
C TYR A 55 27.64 -11.91 -38.10
N ASN A 56 28.36 -12.17 -39.18
CA ASN A 56 28.06 -13.27 -40.10
C ASN A 56 28.65 -14.63 -39.64
N ASN A 57 29.57 -14.63 -38.67
CA ASN A 57 30.14 -15.84 -38.11
C ASN A 57 29.29 -16.33 -36.90
N PRO A 58 28.81 -17.59 -36.89
CA PRO A 58 27.96 -18.12 -35.81
C PRO A 58 28.57 -18.05 -34.42
N GLU A 59 29.86 -18.33 -34.26
CA GLU A 59 30.55 -18.30 -32.96
C GLU A 59 30.63 -16.86 -32.42
N LYS A 60 30.96 -15.90 -33.29
CA LYS A 60 31.00 -14.48 -32.92
C LYS A 60 29.61 -13.95 -32.57
N LEU A 61 28.57 -14.38 -33.29
CA LEU A 61 27.19 -14.01 -33.01
C LEU A 61 26.72 -14.53 -31.64
N ILE A 62 27.03 -15.79 -31.31
CA ILE A 62 26.70 -16.38 -30.00
C ILE A 62 27.44 -15.63 -28.89
N ALA A 63 28.74 -15.38 -29.07
CA ALA A 63 29.54 -14.65 -28.08
C ALA A 63 28.97 -13.24 -27.83
N ALA A 64 28.67 -12.48 -28.88
CA ALA A 64 28.09 -11.13 -28.76
C ALA A 64 26.74 -11.14 -28.03
N ASN A 65 25.83 -12.05 -28.41
CA ASN A 65 24.53 -12.19 -27.77
C ASN A 65 24.63 -12.54 -26.28
N ASN A 66 25.58 -13.39 -25.90
CA ASN A 66 25.81 -13.76 -24.50
C ASN A 66 26.34 -12.58 -23.68
N VAL A 67 27.27 -11.81 -24.25
CA VAL A 67 27.81 -10.60 -23.61
C VAL A 67 26.70 -9.57 -23.39
N ASP A 68 25.89 -9.29 -24.41
CA ASP A 68 24.77 -8.35 -24.28
C ASP A 68 23.71 -8.83 -23.30
N MET A 69 23.40 -10.13 -23.28
CA MET A 69 22.49 -10.71 -22.30
C MET A 69 23.01 -10.49 -20.87
N LEU A 70 24.30 -10.70 -20.63
CA LEU A 70 24.93 -10.49 -19.33
C LEU A 70 24.88 -9.01 -18.92
N PHE A 71 25.26 -8.10 -19.81
CA PHE A 71 25.19 -6.66 -19.54
C PHE A 71 23.76 -6.20 -19.24
N THR A 72 22.81 -6.62 -20.07
CA THR A 72 21.39 -6.28 -19.89
C THR A 72 20.88 -6.78 -18.54
N PHE A 73 21.23 -8.01 -18.16
CA PHE A 73 20.85 -8.59 -16.87
C PHE A 73 21.42 -7.79 -15.69
N ILE A 74 22.71 -7.43 -15.74
CA ILE A 74 23.37 -6.66 -14.69
C ILE A 74 22.74 -5.26 -14.56
N THR A 75 22.62 -4.53 -15.67
CA THR A 75 22.09 -3.16 -15.66
C THR A 75 20.67 -3.12 -15.11
N ILE A 76 19.82 -4.07 -15.51
CA ILE A 76 18.42 -4.10 -15.06
C ILE A 76 18.30 -4.55 -13.61
N SER A 77 19.13 -5.49 -13.17
CA SER A 77 19.21 -5.84 -11.74
C SER A 77 19.54 -4.62 -10.89
N ILE A 78 20.50 -3.80 -11.33
CA ILE A 78 20.85 -2.53 -10.66
C ILE A 78 19.66 -1.56 -10.68
N LEU A 79 19.00 -1.37 -11.83
CA LEU A 79 17.84 -0.48 -11.94
C LEU A 79 16.67 -0.92 -11.07
N LEU A 80 16.36 -2.21 -11.01
CA LEU A 80 15.30 -2.77 -10.16
C LEU A 80 15.61 -2.55 -8.69
N LEU A 81 16.86 -2.80 -8.26
CA LEU A 81 17.30 -2.54 -6.90
C LEU A 81 17.18 -1.05 -6.57
N THR A 82 17.77 -0.18 -7.39
CA THR A 82 17.70 1.28 -7.19
C THR A 82 16.25 1.75 -7.14
N PHE A 83 15.39 1.28 -8.04
CA PHE A 83 13.96 1.61 -8.01
C PHE A 83 13.29 1.13 -6.72
N HIS A 84 13.54 -0.09 -6.27
CA HIS A 84 13.00 -0.62 -5.03
C HIS A 84 13.37 0.25 -3.83
N TYR A 85 14.66 0.62 -3.72
CA TYR A 85 15.15 1.51 -2.67
C TYR A 85 14.53 2.91 -2.79
N MET A 86 14.54 3.52 -3.98
CA MET A 86 13.92 4.83 -4.21
C MET A 86 12.43 4.81 -3.87
N TRP A 87 11.70 3.78 -4.25
CA TRP A 87 10.28 3.67 -3.95
C TRP A 87 10.03 3.62 -2.45
N LYS A 88 10.73 2.71 -1.75
CA LYS A 88 10.55 2.45 -0.33
C LYS A 88 10.93 3.64 0.55
N TYR A 89 12.02 4.34 0.22
CA TYR A 89 12.58 5.40 1.07
C TYR A 89 12.24 6.81 0.60
N ILE A 90 12.09 7.04 -0.70
CA ILE A 90 11.87 8.39 -1.24
C ILE A 90 10.39 8.56 -1.58
N CYS A 91 9.83 7.73 -2.45
CA CYS A 91 8.45 7.91 -2.92
C CYS A 91 7.45 7.81 -1.76
N VAL A 92 7.56 6.80 -0.90
CA VAL A 92 6.68 6.64 0.27
C VAL A 92 6.79 7.82 1.23
N ARG A 93 8.00 8.31 1.55
CA ARG A 93 8.19 9.45 2.45
C ARG A 93 7.63 10.75 1.85
N ILE A 94 7.86 11.00 0.57
CA ILE A 94 7.34 12.20 -0.11
C ILE A 94 5.81 12.16 -0.14
N LEU A 95 5.21 11.03 -0.53
CA LEU A 95 3.76 10.88 -0.61
C LEU A 95 3.11 10.92 0.78
N GLY A 96 3.68 10.23 1.77
CA GLY A 96 3.23 10.27 3.16
C GLY A 96 3.33 11.68 3.75
N GLY A 97 4.42 12.38 3.49
CA GLY A 97 4.60 13.79 3.89
C GLY A 97 3.60 14.73 3.23
N LYS A 98 3.27 14.52 1.94
CA LYS A 98 2.20 15.27 1.25
C LYS A 98 0.83 15.00 1.88
N LEU A 99 0.53 13.74 2.19
CA LEU A 99 -0.71 13.35 2.86
C LEU A 99 -0.81 14.00 4.26
N TYR A 100 0.26 13.96 5.04
CA TYR A 100 0.32 14.61 6.35
C TYR A 100 0.11 16.13 6.25
N LYS A 101 0.77 16.80 5.30
CA LYS A 101 0.55 18.23 5.04
C LYS A 101 -0.90 18.52 4.64
N ALA A 102 -1.55 17.65 3.88
CA ALA A 102 -2.95 17.80 3.51
C ALA A 102 -3.89 17.68 4.72
N TYR A 103 -3.64 16.72 5.63
CA TYR A 103 -4.38 16.62 6.89
C TYR A 103 -4.17 17.85 7.78
N ARG A 104 -2.93 18.33 7.91
CA ARG A 104 -2.61 19.56 8.67
C ARG A 104 -3.31 20.79 8.10
N LYS A 105 -3.35 20.96 6.78
CA LYS A 105 -4.04 22.09 6.13
C LYS A 105 -5.55 22.11 6.38
N LYS A 106 -6.14 20.95 6.64
CA LYS A 106 -7.56 20.80 6.94
C LYS A 106 -7.87 20.80 8.45
N ASP A 107 -6.84 20.99 9.28
CA ASP A 107 -6.92 20.88 10.75
C ASP A 107 -7.43 19.51 11.26
N ILE A 108 -7.20 18.44 10.47
CA ILE A 108 -7.58 17.07 10.81
C ILE A 108 -6.34 16.35 11.36
N LEU A 109 -5.77 16.87 12.44
CA LEU A 109 -4.64 16.21 13.12
C LEU A 109 -5.11 15.25 14.22
N ASN A 110 -6.37 15.32 14.61
CA ASN A 110 -6.99 14.39 15.55
C ASN A 110 -8.17 13.71 14.86
N ILE A 111 -8.06 12.39 14.68
CA ILE A 111 -9.13 11.56 14.15
C ILE A 111 -9.90 11.02 15.36
N TYR A 112 -11.12 11.50 15.52
CA TYR A 112 -12.10 10.94 16.46
C TYR A 112 -12.88 9.86 15.75
N VAL A 113 -12.71 8.64 16.24
CA VAL A 113 -13.34 7.42 15.71
C VAL A 113 -14.35 6.94 16.73
N ASP A 114 -15.63 7.06 16.40
CA ASP A 114 -16.69 6.39 17.15
C ASP A 114 -17.02 5.07 16.45
N PHE A 115 -16.91 3.98 17.20
CA PHE A 115 -17.27 2.66 16.73
C PHE A 115 -18.55 2.19 17.42
N ASN A 116 -19.60 2.00 16.64
CA ASN A 116 -20.83 1.41 17.15
C ASN A 116 -20.70 -0.11 17.08
N SER A 117 -20.56 -0.76 18.23
CA SER A 117 -20.38 -2.22 18.30
C SER A 117 -21.58 -3.03 17.80
N PHE A 118 -22.80 -2.48 17.89
CA PHE A 118 -24.02 -3.15 17.41
C PHE A 118 -24.11 -3.14 15.88
N THR A 119 -23.86 -1.98 15.26
CA THR A 119 -23.97 -1.84 13.80
C THR A 119 -22.65 -2.11 13.07
N CYS A 120 -21.54 -2.23 13.81
CA CYS A 120 -20.17 -2.34 13.30
C CYS A 120 -19.81 -1.26 12.28
N LYS A 121 -20.26 -0.03 12.55
CA LYS A 121 -19.98 1.14 11.74
C LYS A 121 -19.03 2.08 12.45
N PHE A 122 -18.25 2.77 11.65
CA PHE A 122 -17.32 3.79 12.09
C PHE A 122 -17.86 5.16 11.71
N LEU A 123 -17.87 6.08 12.67
CA LEU A 123 -18.18 7.49 12.44
C LEU A 123 -16.91 8.31 12.68
N LEU A 124 -16.55 9.11 11.68
CA LEU A 124 -15.45 10.05 11.77
C LEU A 124 -16.01 11.43 12.14
N ARG A 125 -15.92 11.84 13.41
CA ARG A 125 -16.60 13.07 13.90
C ARG A 125 -16.21 14.33 13.14
N HIS A 126 -14.94 14.46 12.77
CA HIS A 126 -14.41 15.64 12.07
C HIS A 126 -15.07 15.88 10.70
N SER A 127 -15.71 14.87 10.11
CA SER A 127 -16.38 14.98 8.81
C SER A 127 -17.86 14.59 8.87
N ASN A 128 -18.39 14.27 10.06
CA ASN A 128 -19.68 13.60 10.25
C ASN A 128 -19.91 12.46 9.24
N LEU A 129 -18.81 11.80 8.84
CA LEU A 129 -18.84 10.80 7.79
C LEU A 129 -19.04 9.44 8.43
N GLU A 130 -20.25 8.90 8.28
CA GLU A 130 -20.56 7.51 8.61
C GLU A 130 -20.00 6.60 7.51
N LEU A 131 -19.03 5.77 7.86
CA LEU A 131 -18.41 4.85 6.94
C LEU A 131 -19.29 3.61 6.80
N LYS A 132 -19.96 3.50 5.66
CA LYS A 132 -20.84 2.38 5.31
C LYS A 132 -20.05 1.30 4.58
N GLY A 133 -20.36 0.04 4.90
CA GLY A 133 -19.73 -1.14 4.28
C GLY A 133 -18.64 -1.77 5.13
N LYS A 134 -18.11 -2.91 4.66
CA LYS A 134 -17.07 -3.66 5.37
C LYS A 134 -15.69 -3.07 5.06
N PRO A 135 -14.93 -2.58 6.07
CA PRO A 135 -13.56 -2.16 5.84
C PRO A 135 -12.67 -3.35 5.50
N THR A 136 -11.70 -3.13 4.62
CA THR A 136 -10.52 -3.98 4.54
C THR A 136 -9.56 -3.53 5.63
N ILE A 137 -9.23 -4.43 6.56
CA ILE A 137 -8.34 -4.13 7.69
C ILE A 137 -6.97 -4.76 7.40
N PHE A 138 -5.94 -3.93 7.34
CA PHE A 138 -4.56 -4.37 7.22
C PHE A 138 -3.81 -4.14 8.54
N SER A 139 -3.14 -5.18 9.04
CA SER A 139 -2.41 -5.13 10.31
C SER A 139 -0.92 -5.00 10.04
N THR A 140 -0.32 -3.85 10.41
CA THR A 140 1.13 -3.63 10.33
C THR A 140 1.79 -3.90 11.69
N LYS A 141 3.10 -3.61 11.84
CA LYS A 141 3.78 -3.72 13.15
C LYS A 141 3.19 -2.75 14.17
N ASN A 142 2.89 -1.52 13.74
CA ASN A 142 2.56 -0.41 14.64
C ASN A 142 1.07 0.01 14.57
N TYR A 143 0.35 -0.30 13.49
CA TYR A 143 -0.99 0.22 13.25
C TYR A 143 -1.95 -0.85 12.68
N TYR A 144 -3.24 -0.64 12.90
CA TYR A 144 -4.33 -1.21 12.12
C TYR A 144 -4.80 -0.16 11.11
N LEU A 145 -4.70 -0.48 9.82
CA LEU A 145 -5.09 0.39 8.72
C LEU A 145 -6.45 -0.06 8.20
N PHE A 146 -7.38 0.87 8.08
CA PHE A 146 -8.75 0.62 7.61
C PHE A 146 -8.93 1.26 6.25
N TYR A 147 -9.36 0.49 5.27
CA TYR A 147 -9.65 0.96 3.91
C TYR A 147 -11.10 0.62 3.53
N TYR A 148 -11.90 1.64 3.22
CA TYR A 148 -13.26 1.44 2.73
C TYR A 148 -13.27 1.47 1.22
N LYS A 149 -13.76 0.39 0.61
CA LYS A 149 -14.11 0.38 -0.82
C LYS A 149 -15.37 1.22 -0.99
N THR A 150 -15.23 2.45 -1.49
CA THR A 150 -16.38 3.21 -1.94
C THR A 150 -16.63 2.92 -3.43
N LYS A 151 -17.87 3.11 -3.92
CA LYS A 151 -18.22 2.94 -5.34
C LYS A 151 -17.41 3.85 -6.28
N TYR A 152 -16.80 4.89 -5.72
CA TYR A 152 -15.94 5.85 -6.41
C TYR A 152 -14.50 5.56 -5.96
N LEU A 153 -13.48 5.73 -6.80
CA LEU A 153 -12.07 5.40 -6.48
C LEU A 153 -11.47 6.11 -5.24
N ARG A 154 -12.23 6.90 -4.48
CA ARG A 154 -11.81 7.46 -3.19
C ARG A 154 -11.91 6.39 -2.09
N GLU A 155 -10.78 5.76 -1.79
CA GLU A 155 -10.60 5.01 -0.55
C GLU A 155 -10.72 5.99 0.62
N VAL A 156 -11.74 5.83 1.46
CA VAL A 156 -11.72 6.47 2.79
C VAL A 156 -10.88 5.58 3.66
N SER A 157 -9.76 6.12 4.14
CA SER A 157 -8.80 5.37 4.93
C SER A 157 -8.49 6.10 6.24
N PHE A 158 -8.43 5.35 7.33
CA PHE A 158 -7.95 5.82 8.62
C PHE A 158 -7.12 4.72 9.28
N PHE A 159 -6.50 5.04 10.41
CA PHE A 159 -5.66 4.09 11.13
C PHE A 159 -5.92 4.16 12.64
N LEU A 160 -5.64 3.05 13.33
CA LEU A 160 -5.60 2.95 14.78
C LEU A 160 -4.22 2.42 15.20
N PRO A 161 -3.45 3.14 16.02
CA PRO A 161 -2.23 2.62 16.63
C PRO A 161 -2.46 1.33 17.41
N LYS A 162 -1.45 0.47 17.46
CA LYS A 162 -1.43 -0.74 18.29
C LYS A 162 -0.86 -0.52 19.68
N HIS A 163 -0.12 0.57 19.84
CA HIS A 163 0.54 0.95 21.07
C HIS A 163 -0.12 2.21 21.63
N GLY A 164 -0.11 2.33 22.96
CA GLY A 164 -0.81 3.36 23.73
C GLY A 164 -0.88 2.94 25.20
N ASP A 165 -1.73 3.60 25.97
CA ASP A 165 -2.11 3.12 27.30
C ASP A 165 -2.94 1.84 27.21
N ASP A 166 -3.10 1.16 28.35
CA ASP A 166 -3.80 -0.14 28.37
C ASP A 166 -5.30 0.01 28.12
N GLU A 167 -5.89 1.15 28.47
CA GLU A 167 -7.29 1.45 28.15
C GLU A 167 -7.52 1.55 26.63
N PHE A 168 -6.66 2.29 25.95
CA PHE A 168 -6.65 2.46 24.51
C PHE A 168 -6.43 1.13 23.79
N LYS A 169 -5.43 0.34 24.22
CA LYS A 169 -5.19 -1.00 23.66
C LYS A 169 -6.44 -1.87 23.79
N ASN A 170 -7.07 -1.88 24.97
CA ASN A 170 -8.30 -2.62 25.22
C ASN A 170 -9.45 -2.15 24.32
N LYS A 171 -9.60 -0.85 24.09
CA LYS A 171 -10.59 -0.29 23.15
C LYS A 171 -10.33 -0.74 21.73
N VAL A 172 -9.09 -0.61 21.24
CA VAL A 172 -8.70 -1.01 19.88
C VAL A 172 -8.90 -2.52 19.69
N GLU A 173 -8.51 -3.35 20.66
CA GLU A 173 -8.71 -4.79 20.59
C GLU A 173 -10.19 -5.17 20.53
N LYS A 174 -11.05 -4.51 21.32
CA LYS A 174 -12.51 -4.70 21.23
C LYS A 174 -13.07 -4.33 19.86
N ILE A 175 -12.61 -3.22 19.26
CA ILE A 175 -13.01 -2.80 17.91
C ILE A 175 -12.62 -3.88 16.89
N ILE A 176 -11.35 -4.31 16.90
CA ILE A 176 -10.83 -5.30 15.97
C ILE A 176 -11.53 -6.66 16.13
N LYS A 177 -11.75 -7.10 17.38
CA LYS A 177 -12.48 -8.34 17.67
C LYS A 177 -13.92 -8.26 17.15
N SER A 178 -14.62 -7.15 17.38
CA SER A 178 -15.99 -6.94 16.88
C SER A 178 -16.05 -7.00 15.36
N CYS A 179 -15.11 -6.34 14.68
CA CYS A 179 -14.98 -6.39 13.22
C CYS A 179 -14.72 -7.82 12.72
N ARG A 180 -13.87 -8.61 13.41
CA ARG A 180 -13.56 -10.01 13.04
C ARG A 180 -14.72 -10.96 13.28
N THR A 181 -15.47 -10.82 14.37
CA THR A 181 -16.60 -11.71 14.70
C THR A 181 -17.73 -11.56 13.68
N ASN A 182 -18.06 -10.32 13.29
CA ASN A 182 -19.06 -10.07 12.23
C ASN A 182 -18.59 -10.41 10.80
N LEU A 183 -17.28 -10.63 10.61
CA LEU A 183 -16.75 -11.21 9.37
C LEU A 183 -16.96 -12.73 9.30
N LYS A 184 -17.01 -13.45 10.44
CA LYS A 184 -17.24 -14.90 10.48
C LYS A 184 -18.72 -15.30 10.39
N THR A 185 -19.63 -14.53 10.97
CA THR A 185 -21.08 -14.87 10.99
C THR A 185 -21.70 -14.86 9.59
N HIS A 186 -21.29 -13.95 8.71
CA HIS A 186 -21.79 -13.91 7.32
C HIS A 186 -21.19 -14.95 6.36
N ILE A 187 -20.29 -15.84 6.81
CA ILE A 187 -19.86 -17.00 6.01
C ILE A 187 -20.86 -18.17 6.17
N LYS A 188 -21.64 -18.20 7.26
CA LYS A 188 -22.69 -19.21 7.46
C LYS A 188 -24.02 -18.87 6.79
N ASP A 189 -24.29 -17.60 6.48
CA ASP A 189 -25.56 -17.19 5.86
C ASP A 189 -25.54 -17.22 4.31
N LYS A 190 -24.55 -17.89 3.72
CA LYS A 190 -24.44 -18.11 2.26
C LYS A 190 -24.10 -19.57 1.89
N SER A 191 -24.39 -20.51 2.78
CA SER A 191 -24.44 -21.94 2.44
C SER A 191 -25.86 -22.33 2.07
#